data_AF-A0A6P1F7N2-F1
#
_entry.id   AF-A0A6P1F7N2-F1
#
_cell.length_a   1.000
_cell.length_b   1.000
_cell.length_c   1.000
_cell.angle_alpha   90.00
_cell.angle_beta   90.00
_cell.angle_gamma   90.00
#
_symmetry.space_group_name_H-M   'P 1'
#
loop_
_entity.id
_entity.type
_entity.pdbx_description
1 polymer ?
#
loop_
_entity_poly.entity_id
_entity_poly.type
_entity_poly.pdbx_seq_one_letter_code
_entity_poly.pdbx_strand_id
1 'polypeptide(L)'
;MVIESYGPVYRGAPTVLRWAESWLAAGGRVLGSTITNEFTAGDRIAVEWRLECHWDGADHAFDGSTLATVRDGKIAWLREYATSAPLYDWEGRWN
;
A
#
# COMPACT_ATOMS: atom_id res chain seq x y z
N MET A 1 9.69 9.37 3.85
CA MET A 1 8.34 9.96 3.65
C MET A 1 7.48 8.91 2.99
N VAL A 2 6.23 8.77 3.42
CA VAL A 2 5.27 7.79 2.88
C VAL A 2 4.05 8.55 2.38
N ILE A 3 3.56 8.23 1.19
CA ILE A 3 2.31 8.73 0.63
C ILE A 3 1.41 7.51 0.41
N GLU A 4 0.32 7.42 1.16
CA GLU A 4 -0.63 6.31 1.08
C GLU A 4 -1.59 6.49 -0.10
N SER A 5 -2.09 5.36 -0.63
CA SER A 5 -3.03 5.35 -1.76
C SER A 5 -4.33 6.10 -1.47
N TYR A 6 -4.75 6.21 -0.20
CA TYR A 6 -5.93 6.95 0.23
C TYR A 6 -5.70 8.46 0.42
N GLY A 7 -4.48 8.96 0.22
CA GLY A 7 -4.15 10.39 0.28
C GLY A 7 -3.32 10.89 1.47
N PRO A 8 -3.31 10.26 2.66
CA PRO A 8 -2.45 10.69 3.76
C PRO A 8 -0.95 10.71 3.41
N VAL A 9 -0.23 11.67 4.02
CA VAL A 9 1.22 11.81 3.88
C VAL A 9 1.88 11.72 5.24
N TYR A 10 2.72 10.71 5.42
CA TYR A 10 3.46 10.49 6.66
C TYR A 10 4.91 10.97 6.53
N ARG A 11 5.27 11.95 7.36
CA ARG A 11 6.60 12.57 7.37
C ARG A 11 7.43 12.03 8.54
N GLY A 12 8.41 11.20 8.19
CA GLY A 12 9.34 10.57 9.12
C GLY A 12 8.81 9.29 9.76
N ALA A 13 9.73 8.45 10.24
CA ALA A 13 9.42 7.17 10.88
C ALA A 13 8.46 7.30 12.08
N PRO A 14 8.57 8.33 12.96
CA PRO A 14 7.63 8.45 14.08
C PRO A 14 6.17 8.63 13.65
N THR A 15 5.93 9.31 12.53
CA THR A 15 4.56 9.52 12.03
C THR A 15 3.98 8.26 11.41
N VAL A 16 4.81 7.50 10.68
CA VAL A 16 4.43 6.18 10.14
C VAL A 16 4.11 5.21 11.28
N LEU A 17 4.95 5.18 12.32
CA LEU A 17 4.73 4.31 13.48
C LEU A 17 3.43 4.66 14.21
N ARG A 18 3.18 5.95 14.50
CA ARG A 18 1.92 6.38 15.13
C ARG A 18 0.69 6.01 14.31
N TRP A 19 0.76 6.14 12.98
CA TRP A 19 -0.34 5.72 12.11
C TRP A 19 -0.60 4.21 12.24
N ALA A 20 0.46 3.39 12.16
CA ALA A 20 0.34 1.93 12.27
C ALA A 20 -0.23 1.51 13.63
N GLU A 21 0.28 2.09 14.73
CA GLU A 21 -0.23 1.85 16.08
C GLU A 21 -1.70 2.26 16.22
N SER A 22 -2.08 3.42 15.67
CA SER A 22 -3.46 3.91 15.73
C SER A 22 -4.42 3.01 14.94
N TRP A 23 -4.01 2.55 13.76
CA TRP A 23 -4.81 1.65 12.93
C TRP A 23 -5.02 0.29 13.59
N LEU A 24 -3.95 -0.28 14.16
CA LEU A 24 -4.02 -1.53 14.92
C LEU A 24 -4.89 -1.39 16.18
N ALA A 25 -4.73 -0.29 16.93
CA ALA A 25 -5.53 -0.03 18.13
C ALA A 25 -7.02 0.18 17.81
N ALA A 26 -7.35 0.68 16.62
CA ALA A 26 -8.72 0.79 16.11
C ALA A 26 -9.29 -0.55 15.60
N GLY A 27 -8.58 -1.66 15.76
CA GLY A 27 -9.02 -3.00 15.36
C GLY A 27 -8.63 -3.40 13.93
N GLY A 28 -7.84 -2.57 13.25
CA GLY A 28 -7.24 -2.92 11.97
C GLY A 28 -6.28 -4.11 12.11
N ARG A 29 -6.28 -5.02 11.14
CA ARG A 29 -5.29 -6.11 11.05
C ARG A 29 -5.00 -6.48 9.61
N VAL A 30 -3.74 -6.74 9.31
CA VAL A 30 -3.37 -7.35 8.02
C VAL A 30 -3.70 -8.83 8.10
N LEU A 31 -4.48 -9.33 7.13
CA LEU A 31 -4.85 -10.74 6.99
C LEU A 31 -3.88 -11.47 6.07
N GLY A 32 -3.40 -10.77 5.03
CA GLY A 32 -2.46 -11.30 4.06
C GLY A 32 -1.81 -10.19 3.23
N SER A 33 -0.59 -10.42 2.79
CA SER A 33 0.13 -9.53 1.87
C SER A 33 0.99 -10.39 0.95
N THR A 34 0.80 -10.23 -0.36
CA THR A 34 1.53 -10.97 -1.38
C THR A 34 2.15 -9.99 -2.37
N ILE A 35 3.46 -10.09 -2.60
CA ILE A 35 4.12 -9.42 -3.71
C ILE A 35 3.88 -10.23 -4.98
N THR A 36 3.32 -9.59 -6.00
CA THR A 36 2.98 -10.24 -7.28
C THR A 36 4.00 -9.91 -8.37
N ASN A 37 4.70 -8.78 -8.25
CA ASN A 37 5.74 -8.36 -9.17
C ASN A 37 6.71 -7.40 -8.47
N GLU A 38 7.98 -7.42 -8.89
CA GLU A 38 9.00 -6.53 -8.35
C GLU A 38 9.98 -6.11 -9.45
N PHE A 39 10.33 -4.83 -9.47
CA PHE A 39 11.42 -4.31 -10.29
C PHE A 39 12.30 -3.35 -9.51
N THR A 40 13.59 -3.36 -9.83
CA THR A 40 14.58 -2.43 -9.26
C THR A 40 15.30 -1.69 -10.37
N ALA A 41 15.48 -0.38 -10.19
CA ALA A 41 16.24 0.48 -11.08
C ALA A 41 17.08 1.46 -10.24
N GLY A 42 18.35 1.13 -10.03
CA GLY A 42 19.25 1.91 -9.18
C GLY A 42 18.77 1.94 -7.73
N ASP A 43 18.54 3.13 -7.19
CA ASP A 43 18.02 3.34 -5.82
C ASP A 43 16.48 3.24 -5.74
N ARG A 44 15.81 2.91 -6.85
CA ARG A 44 14.35 2.80 -6.92
C ARG A 44 13.92 1.35 -6.95
N ILE A 45 12.88 1.06 -6.18
CA ILE A 45 12.15 -0.21 -6.23
C ILE A 45 10.71 0.12 -6.57
N ALA A 46 10.08 -0.77 -7.31
CA ALA A 46 8.65 -0.76 -7.46
C ALA A 46 8.11 -2.18 -7.38
N VAL A 47 6.97 -2.29 -6.72
CA VAL A 47 6.40 -3.55 -6.30
C VAL A 47 4.92 -3.51 -6.59
N GLU A 48 4.39 -4.55 -7.22
CA GLU A 48 2.96 -4.81 -7.25
C GLU A 48 2.63 -5.79 -6.14
N TRP A 49 1.50 -5.59 -5.48
CA TRP A 49 1.09 -6.39 -4.35
C TRP A 49 -0.42 -6.52 -4.26
N ARG A 50 -0.84 -7.58 -3.58
CA ARG A 50 -2.20 -7.79 -3.10
C ARG A 50 -2.21 -7.69 -1.58
N LEU A 51 -3.09 -6.85 -1.04
CA LEU A 51 -3.29 -6.68 0.39
C LEU A 51 -4.67 -7.18 0.79
N GLU A 52 -4.71 -7.97 1.86
CA GLU A 52 -5.93 -8.38 2.54
C GLU A 52 -5.87 -7.85 3.98
N CYS A 53 -6.89 -7.13 4.41
CA CYS A 53 -6.95 -6.55 5.76
C CYS A 53 -8.37 -6.55 6.31
N HIS A 54 -8.49 -6.56 7.64
CA HIS A 54 -9.74 -6.24 8.32
C HIS A 54 -9.70 -4.78 8.74
N TRP A 55 -10.72 -4.01 8.37
CA TRP A 55 -10.86 -2.61 8.73
C TRP A 55 -12.34 -2.22 8.77
N ASP A 56 -12.71 -1.42 9.77
CA ASP A 56 -14.06 -0.89 9.95
C ASP A 56 -15.15 -1.99 9.96
N GLY A 57 -14.87 -3.11 10.64
CA GLY A 57 -15.80 -4.23 10.79
C GLY A 57 -15.93 -5.14 9.57
N ALA A 58 -15.16 -4.93 8.50
CA ALA A 58 -15.19 -5.73 7.29
C ALA A 58 -13.80 -6.18 6.84
N ASP A 59 -13.73 -7.30 6.13
CA ASP A 59 -12.52 -7.73 5.43
C ASP A 59 -12.49 -7.09 4.03
N HIS A 60 -11.34 -6.53 3.68
CA HIS A 60 -11.07 -5.87 2.41
C HIS A 60 -9.92 -6.56 1.71
N ALA A 61 -9.98 -6.61 0.38
CA ALA A 61 -8.89 -7.09 -0.44
C ALA A 61 -8.76 -6.23 -1.70
N PHE A 62 -7.56 -5.75 -1.99
CA PHE A 62 -7.31 -4.91 -3.14
C PHE A 62 -5.88 -5.05 -3.65
N ASP A 63 -5.73 -4.82 -4.95
CA ASP A 63 -4.45 -4.85 -5.63
C ASP A 63 -3.88 -3.43 -5.70
N GLY A 64 -2.58 -3.30 -5.51
CA GLY A 64 -1.89 -2.04 -5.48
C GLY A 64 -0.43 -2.13 -5.91
N SER A 65 0.23 -0.99 -5.88
CA SER A 65 1.65 -0.88 -6.16
C SER A 65 2.30 0.16 -5.28
N THR A 66 3.59 -0.06 -5.00
CA THR A 66 4.45 0.87 -4.28
C THR A 66 5.59 1.29 -5.19
N LEU A 67 5.86 2.58 -5.28
CA LEU A 67 7.13 3.13 -5.77
C LEU A 67 7.95 3.57 -4.56
N ALA A 68 9.17 3.09 -4.43
CA ALA A 68 10.05 3.39 -3.32
C ALA A 68 11.42 3.87 -3.77
N THR A 69 12.07 4.63 -2.90
CA THR A 69 13.50 4.96 -2.96
C THR A 69 14.19 4.38 -1.75
N VAL A 70 15.22 3.57 -1.96
CA VAL A 70 16.02 2.94 -0.90
C VAL A 70 17.39 3.60 -0.83
N ARG A 71 17.77 4.05 0.36
CA ARG A 71 19.10 4.61 0.64
C ARG A 71 19.62 4.02 1.93
N ASP A 72 20.88 3.60 1.93
CA ASP A 72 21.54 2.98 3.09
C ASP A 72 20.74 1.81 3.68
N GLY A 73 20.15 0.99 2.79
CA GLY A 73 19.31 -0.16 3.17
C GLY A 73 17.95 0.20 3.78
N LYS A 74 17.53 1.47 3.73
CA LYS A 74 16.28 1.95 4.32
C LYS A 74 15.39 2.63 3.27
N ILE A 75 14.09 2.55 3.48
CA ILE A 75 13.12 3.29 2.67
C ILE A 75 13.23 4.79 3.00
N ALA A 76 13.80 5.57 2.08
CA ALA A 76 13.88 7.03 2.20
C ALA A 76 12.55 7.69 1.81
N TRP A 77 11.89 7.12 0.81
CA TRP A 77 10.60 7.58 0.29
C TRP A 77 9.80 6.41 -0.26
N LEU A 78 8.47 6.44 -0.09
CA LEU A 78 7.57 5.58 -0.85
C LEU A 78 6.24 6.30 -1.17
N ARG A 79 5.59 5.86 -2.24
CA ARG A 79 4.22 6.22 -2.61
C ARG A 79 3.46 4.99 -3.07
N GLU A 80 2.22 4.88 -2.62
CA GLU A 80 1.31 3.81 -2.98
C GLU A 80 0.24 4.26 -3.97
N TYR A 81 -0.20 3.31 -4.78
CA TYR A 81 -1.39 3.39 -5.63
C TYR A 81 -2.18 2.10 -5.45
N ALA A 82 -3.50 2.17 -5.57
CA ALA A 82 -4.37 1.00 -5.47
C ALA A 82 -5.48 1.06 -6.51
N THR A 83 -5.96 -0.10 -6.91
CA THR A 83 -7.25 -0.24 -7.58
C THR A 83 -8.35 0.28 -6.65
N SER A 84 -9.30 1.06 -7.19
CA SER A 84 -10.43 1.59 -6.42
C SER A 84 -11.64 0.67 -6.43
N ALA A 85 -11.59 -0.42 -7.20
CA ALA A 85 -12.64 -1.41 -7.36
C ALA A 85 -12.03 -2.76 -7.71
N PRO A 86 -12.75 -3.89 -7.50
CA PRO A 86 -12.32 -5.19 -7.98
C PRO A 86 -12.02 -5.17 -9.48
N LEU A 87 -10.92 -5.83 -9.87
CA LEU A 87 -10.58 -6.01 -11.27
C LEU A 87 -11.68 -6.82 -11.96
N TYR A 88 -12.06 -6.38 -13.16
CA TYR A 88 -13.06 -7.03 -14.00
C TYR A 88 -12.63 -7.00 -15.46
N ASP A 89 -13.09 -7.97 -16.24
CA ASP A 89 -12.90 -7.97 -17.68
C ASP A 89 -13.84 -6.93 -18.30
N TRP A 90 -13.28 -5.91 -18.93
CA TRP A 90 -14.07 -4.89 -19.59
C TRP A 90 -14.67 -5.41 -20.89
N GLU A 91 -16.00 -5.46 -20.95
CA GLU A 91 -16.75 -6.00 -22.10
C GLU A 91 -17.10 -4.94 -23.17
N GLY A 92 -16.36 -3.83 -23.21
CA GLY A 92 -16.59 -2.77 -24.22
C GLY A 92 -17.69 -1.76 -23.87
N ARG A 93 -18.19 -1.77 -22.63
CA ARG A 93 -19.25 -0.86 -22.16
C ARG A 93 -18.85 -0.19 -20.85
N TRP A 94 -19.22 1.08 -20.70
CA TRP A 94 -19.07 1.83 -19.45
C TRP A 94 -20.42 1.74 -18.72
N ASN A 95 -20.40 1.24 -17.48
CA ASN A 95 -21.57 1.28 -16.59
C ASN A 95 -21.64 2.62 -15.84
#